data_AF-A0A1G0BG01-F1
#
_entry.id   AF-A0A1G0BG01-F1
#
_cell.length_a   1.000
_cell.length_b   1.000
_cell.length_c   1.000
_cell.angle_alpha   90.00
_cell.angle_beta   90.00
_cell.angle_gamma   90.00
#
_symmetry.space_group_name_H-M   'P 1'
#
loop_
_entity.id
_entity.type
_entity.pdbx_description
1 polymer ?
#
loop_
_entity_poly.entity_id
_entity_poly.type
_entity_poly.pdbx_seq_one_letter_code
_entity_poly.pdbx_strand_id
1 'polypeptide(L)'
;MAFNFSDYLSIIAIIVAIASAYYAKRQSDLSRIALRNDYRAHLSDKHEKYRAALKQVNDKHKKEISHLSEEAGNTLTLIVDTFDQYDIGEHELRYLRHLVHECSEMVYYAFKGQLGWQSGLNMSHRFFQIAQVENRLEPKSNYFNQEESFRSAFKSRYLNDPNAYQEMDLLSDPYFCKLVDQIKTRVDSARRGELLLEVHKIFEPFNTLFNDLKPRINESANDLEVMLEESDLEHFKLHESPQLLERLRYKQATLETLSHLWIHEIKREDADRYSNYVSWCISTCAMLHAIQGFHSWGWKN
;
A
#
# COMPACT_ATOMS: atom_id res chain seq x y z
N MET A 1 -1.06 -32.65 76.60
CA MET A 1 0.21 -32.73 75.86
C MET A 1 0.80 -31.33 75.87
N ALA A 2 1.79 -31.08 76.72
CA ALA A 2 2.40 -29.76 76.85
C ALA A 2 3.48 -29.62 75.77
N PHE A 3 3.43 -28.54 74.99
CA PHE A 3 4.47 -28.21 74.01
C PHE A 3 5.78 -27.96 74.75
N ASN A 4 6.85 -28.65 74.36
CA ASN A 4 8.19 -28.41 74.90
C ASN A 4 8.82 -27.19 74.22
N PHE A 5 9.78 -26.54 74.87
CA PHE A 5 10.51 -25.38 74.33
C PHE A 5 11.12 -25.63 72.93
N SER A 6 11.53 -26.88 72.65
CA SER A 6 12.02 -27.35 71.35
C SER A 6 10.96 -27.29 70.24
N ASP A 7 9.69 -27.54 70.57
CA ASP A 7 8.59 -27.52 69.61
C ASP A 7 8.26 -26.08 69.19
N TYR A 8 8.31 -25.14 70.16
CA TYR A 8 8.17 -23.70 69.88
C TYR A 8 9.30 -23.16 69.01
N LEU A 9 10.55 -23.55 69.28
CA LEU A 9 11.70 -23.18 68.45
C LEU A 9 11.58 -23.73 67.02
N SER A 10 11.09 -24.95 66.87
CA SER A 10 10.90 -25.58 65.56
C SER A 10 9.82 -24.87 64.73
N ILE A 11 8.70 -24.49 65.36
CA ILE A 11 7.63 -23.70 64.71
C ILE A 11 8.15 -22.32 64.29
N ILE A 12 8.88 -21.63 65.18
CA ILE A 12 9.48 -20.33 64.87
C ILE A 12 10.48 -20.46 63.71
N ALA A 13 11.31 -21.50 63.70
CA ALA A 13 12.25 -21.77 62.61
C ALA A 13 11.54 -22.01 61.27
N ILE A 14 10.42 -22.74 61.26
CA ILE A 14 9.58 -22.94 60.07
C ILE A 14 8.98 -21.61 59.59
N ILE A 15 8.44 -20.79 60.50
CA ILE A 15 7.87 -19.47 60.17
C ILE A 15 8.95 -18.56 59.57
N VAL A 16 10.15 -18.53 60.17
CA VAL A 16 11.29 -17.75 59.65
C VAL A 16 11.71 -18.28 58.28
N ALA A 17 11.81 -19.60 58.08
CA ALA A 17 12.16 -20.19 56.79
C ALA A 17 11.13 -19.85 55.70
N ILE A 18 9.83 -19.90 56.02
CA ILE A 18 8.75 -19.52 55.10
C ILE A 18 8.84 -18.01 54.77
N ALA A 19 9.05 -17.16 55.78
CA ALA A 19 9.20 -15.72 55.58
C ALA A 19 10.45 -15.36 54.75
N SER A 20 11.58 -16.02 55.00
CA SER A 20 12.82 -15.87 54.22
C SER A 20 12.65 -16.35 52.79
N ALA A 21 11.98 -17.50 52.56
CA ALA A 21 11.70 -18.00 51.21
C ALA A 21 10.76 -17.06 50.44
N TYR A 22 9.74 -16.52 51.11
CA TYR A 22 8.83 -15.52 50.53
C TYR A 22 9.58 -14.22 50.16
N TYR A 23 10.43 -13.73 51.07
CA TYR A 23 11.25 -12.54 50.83
C TYR A 23 12.23 -12.75 49.67
N ALA A 24 12.95 -13.88 49.65
CA ALA A 24 13.87 -14.23 48.58
C ALA A 24 13.16 -14.34 47.22
N LYS A 25 11.97 -14.96 47.17
CA LYS A 25 11.14 -15.01 45.96
C LYS A 25 10.74 -13.61 45.50
N ARG A 26 10.24 -12.76 46.41
CA ARG A 26 9.85 -11.39 46.10
C ARG A 26 11.02 -10.55 45.61
N GLN A 27 12.20 -10.69 46.22
CA GLN A 27 13.42 -10.02 45.80
C GLN A 27 13.86 -10.50 44.40
N SER A 28 13.83 -11.80 44.15
CA SER A 28 14.11 -12.37 42.82
C SER A 28 13.15 -11.86 41.75
N ASP A 29 11.85 -11.77 42.07
CA ASP A 29 10.84 -11.23 41.15
C ASP A 29 11.09 -9.75 40.85
N LEU A 30 11.42 -8.94 41.87
CA LEU A 30 11.78 -7.53 41.70
C LEU A 30 13.04 -7.35 40.87
N SER A 31 14.09 -8.14 41.11
CA SER A 31 15.32 -8.11 40.32
C SER A 31 15.08 -8.49 38.86
N ARG A 32 14.22 -9.49 38.60
CA ARG A 32 13.82 -9.85 37.23
C ARG A 32 13.05 -8.74 36.53
N ILE A 33 12.16 -8.03 37.25
CA ILE A 33 11.44 -6.88 36.71
C ILE A 33 12.40 -5.73 36.41
N ALA A 34 13.33 -5.43 37.32
CA ALA A 34 14.36 -4.41 37.14
C ALA A 34 15.22 -4.70 35.92
N LEU A 35 15.78 -5.90 35.81
CA LEU A 35 16.56 -6.36 34.65
C LEU A 35 15.78 -6.22 33.33
N ARG A 36 14.49 -6.59 33.33
CA ARG A 36 13.63 -6.45 32.13
C ARG A 36 13.40 -4.99 31.76
N ASN A 37 13.23 -4.10 32.75
CA ASN A 37 13.03 -2.68 32.52
C ASN A 37 14.33 -2.02 32.03
N ASP A 38 15.47 -2.36 32.62
CA ASP A 38 16.78 -1.89 32.19
C ASP A 38 17.08 -2.34 30.76
N TYR A 39 16.80 -3.61 30.44
CA TYR A 39 16.92 -4.12 29.08
C TYR A 39 16.05 -3.34 28.08
N ARG A 40 14.80 -3.07 28.42
CA ARG A 40 13.89 -2.26 27.58
C ARG A 40 14.34 -0.81 27.43
N ALA A 41 14.92 -0.23 28.48
CA ALA A 41 15.48 1.12 28.42
C ALA A 41 16.68 1.16 27.47
N HIS A 42 17.60 0.20 27.59
CA HIS A 42 18.72 0.06 26.66
C HIS A 42 18.25 -0.19 25.22
N LEU A 43 17.27 -1.07 25.02
CA LEU A 43 16.69 -1.34 23.70
C LEU A 43 16.08 -0.06 23.10
N SER A 44 15.29 0.68 23.89
CA SER A 44 14.68 1.93 23.44
C SER A 44 15.71 2.99 23.10
N ASP A 45 16.78 3.13 23.88
CA ASP A 45 17.88 4.07 23.63
C ASP A 45 18.62 3.70 22.33
N LYS A 46 18.97 2.42 22.16
CA LYS A 46 19.69 1.93 20.97
C LYS A 46 18.83 1.99 19.71
N HIS A 47 17.52 1.85 19.83
CA HIS A 47 16.59 1.93 18.71
C HIS A 47 16.12 3.37 18.41
N GLU A 48 16.61 4.38 19.13
CA GLU A 48 16.22 5.78 18.89
C GLU A 48 16.59 6.27 17.49
N LYS A 49 17.75 5.85 16.97
CA LYS A 49 18.18 6.21 15.61
C LYS A 49 17.20 5.78 14.52
N TYR A 50 16.58 4.60 14.66
CA TYR A 50 15.59 4.07 13.72
C TYR A 50 14.29 4.87 13.78
N ARG A 51 13.87 5.28 15.00
CA ARG A 51 12.71 6.16 15.18
C ARG A 51 12.96 7.54 14.57
N ALA A 52 14.16 8.08 14.80
CA ALA A 52 14.58 9.38 14.26
C ALA A 52 14.63 9.34 12.73
N ALA A 53 15.20 8.30 12.13
CA ALA A 53 15.25 8.12 10.68
C ALA A 53 13.86 8.00 10.06
N LEU A 54 12.98 7.18 10.64
CA LEU A 54 11.59 7.06 10.19
C LEU A 54 10.86 8.41 10.24
N LYS A 55 11.06 9.18 11.32
CA LYS A 55 10.49 10.52 11.45
C LYS A 55 11.06 11.48 10.40
N GLN A 56 12.37 11.50 10.22
CA GLN A 56 13.06 12.34 9.24
C GLN A 56 12.56 12.09 7.81
N VAL A 57 12.45 10.82 7.41
CA VAL A 57 11.94 10.46 6.07
C VAL A 57 10.47 10.86 5.91
N ASN A 58 9.65 10.69 6.95
CA ASN A 58 8.27 11.14 6.93
C ASN A 58 8.17 12.66 6.79
N ASP A 59 8.96 13.41 7.56
CA ASP A 59 8.97 14.87 7.52
C ASP A 59 9.52 15.41 6.18
N LYS A 60 10.56 14.76 5.62
CA LYS A 60 11.17 15.09 4.31
C LYS A 60 10.13 15.08 3.19
N HIS A 61 9.34 14.01 3.10
CA HIS A 61 8.42 13.80 1.97
C HIS A 61 6.97 14.19 2.24
N LYS A 62 6.61 14.60 3.46
CA LYS A 62 5.22 14.90 3.83
C LYS A 62 4.54 15.85 2.85
N LYS A 63 5.17 17.01 2.59
CA LYS A 63 4.61 18.03 1.69
C LYS A 63 4.60 17.57 0.23
N GLU A 64 5.66 16.90 -0.20
CA GLU A 64 5.81 16.41 -1.57
C GLU A 64 4.76 15.36 -1.91
N ILE A 65 4.57 14.37 -1.03
CA ILE A 65 3.56 13.31 -1.20
C ILE A 65 2.14 13.88 -1.11
N SER A 66 1.87 14.82 -0.19
CA SER A 66 0.55 15.45 -0.12
C SER A 66 0.23 16.24 -1.39
N HIS A 67 1.18 17.02 -1.91
CA HIS A 67 1.01 17.75 -3.16
C HIS A 67 0.82 16.79 -4.35
N LEU A 68 1.63 15.73 -4.43
CA LEU A 68 1.50 14.72 -5.48
C LEU A 68 0.13 14.01 -5.42
N SER A 69 -0.37 13.72 -4.23
CA SER A 69 -1.68 13.12 -4.01
C SER A 69 -2.83 14.03 -4.43
N GLU A 70 -2.72 15.33 -4.17
CA GLU A 70 -3.70 16.34 -4.59
C GLU A 70 -3.71 16.49 -6.11
N GLU A 71 -2.53 16.66 -6.71
CA GLU A 71 -2.38 16.75 -8.16
C GLU A 71 -2.87 15.49 -8.87
N ALA A 72 -2.61 14.29 -8.33
CA ALA A 72 -3.15 13.05 -8.87
C ALA A 72 -4.68 13.04 -8.91
N GLY A 73 -5.34 13.53 -7.85
CA GLY A 73 -6.80 13.63 -7.79
C GLY A 73 -7.37 14.68 -8.77
N ASN A 74 -6.70 15.83 -8.90
CA ASN A 74 -7.08 16.88 -9.84
C ASN A 74 -6.94 16.38 -11.29
N THR A 75 -5.79 15.79 -11.63
CA THR A 75 -5.54 15.20 -12.95
C THR A 75 -6.53 14.09 -13.27
N LEU A 76 -6.82 13.20 -12.32
CA LEU A 76 -7.81 12.13 -12.50
C LEU A 76 -9.19 12.70 -12.84
N THR A 77 -9.65 13.70 -12.09
CA THR A 77 -10.96 14.34 -12.30
C THR A 77 -11.05 14.94 -13.70
N LEU A 78 -10.02 15.68 -14.12
CA LEU A 78 -9.96 16.27 -15.45
C LEU A 78 -10.01 15.20 -16.56
N ILE A 79 -9.24 14.12 -16.41
CA ILE A 79 -9.22 13.03 -17.39
C ILE A 79 -10.59 12.38 -17.51
N VAL A 80 -11.23 12.01 -16.39
CA VAL A 80 -12.54 11.32 -16.46
C VAL A 80 -13.62 12.24 -17.03
N ASP A 81 -13.61 13.54 -16.71
CA ASP A 81 -14.58 14.49 -17.27
C ASP A 81 -14.37 14.71 -18.78
N THR A 82 -13.14 14.61 -19.29
CA THR A 82 -12.87 14.67 -20.74
C THR A 82 -13.60 13.57 -21.51
N PHE A 83 -13.81 12.38 -20.94
CA PHE A 83 -14.48 11.28 -21.63
C PHE A 83 -15.90 11.64 -22.09
N ASP A 84 -16.63 12.45 -21.34
CA ASP A 84 -18.01 12.83 -21.69
C ASP A 84 -18.06 13.62 -23.02
N GLN A 85 -16.96 14.25 -23.45
CA GLN A 85 -16.88 14.97 -24.75
C GLN A 85 -16.70 14.04 -25.96
N TYR A 86 -16.38 12.76 -25.71
CA TYR A 86 -16.15 11.73 -26.72
C TYR A 86 -17.23 10.64 -26.71
N ASP A 87 -18.24 10.80 -25.86
CA ASP A 87 -19.35 9.87 -25.68
C ASP A 87 -20.38 10.04 -26.81
N ILE A 88 -20.59 8.99 -27.61
CA ILE A 88 -21.65 8.95 -28.63
C ILE A 88 -23.01 8.51 -28.04
N GLY A 89 -23.04 8.10 -26.78
CA GLY A 89 -24.21 7.62 -26.06
C GLY A 89 -24.98 8.72 -25.33
N GLU A 90 -25.35 9.80 -26.03
CA GLU A 90 -26.01 11.00 -25.43
C GLU A 90 -27.28 10.71 -24.59
N HIS A 91 -27.86 9.52 -24.71
CA HIS A 91 -29.12 9.12 -24.05
C HIS A 91 -28.95 8.02 -22.98
N GLU A 92 -27.71 7.62 -22.68
CA GLU A 92 -27.45 6.62 -21.65
C GLU A 92 -27.66 7.18 -20.24
N LEU A 93 -28.27 6.40 -19.35
CA LEU A 93 -28.56 6.81 -17.97
C LEU A 93 -27.31 7.13 -17.15
N ARG A 94 -26.16 6.61 -17.55
CA ARG A 94 -24.88 6.74 -16.84
C ARG A 94 -23.83 7.38 -17.74
N TYR A 95 -23.25 8.50 -17.30
CA TYR A 95 -22.17 9.19 -18.01
C TYR A 95 -20.90 8.33 -18.13
N LEU A 96 -20.16 8.53 -19.23
CA LEU A 96 -18.95 7.78 -19.55
C LEU A 96 -17.85 7.99 -18.49
N ARG A 97 -17.71 9.21 -17.95
CA ARG A 97 -16.80 9.50 -16.82
C ARG A 97 -16.98 8.56 -15.63
N HIS A 98 -18.22 8.16 -15.33
CA HIS A 98 -18.51 7.29 -14.19
C HIS A 98 -18.08 5.85 -14.46
N LEU A 99 -18.15 5.39 -15.71
CA LEU A 99 -17.67 4.07 -16.11
C LEU A 99 -16.15 4.01 -16.01
N VAL A 100 -15.46 5.01 -16.54
CA VAL A 100 -14.00 5.11 -16.50
C VAL A 100 -13.51 5.17 -15.05
N HIS A 101 -14.07 6.07 -14.24
CA HIS A 101 -13.70 6.22 -12.83
C HIS A 101 -13.90 4.92 -12.05
N GLU A 102 -15.05 4.24 -12.17
CA GLU A 102 -15.27 2.98 -11.46
C GLU A 102 -14.32 1.89 -11.95
N CYS A 103 -14.12 1.77 -13.26
CA CYS A 103 -13.24 0.78 -13.85
C CYS A 103 -11.78 0.96 -13.37
N SER A 104 -11.27 2.20 -13.37
CA SER A 104 -9.93 2.50 -12.88
C SER A 104 -9.80 2.32 -11.36
N GLU A 105 -10.86 2.63 -10.61
CA GLU A 105 -10.90 2.39 -9.17
C GLU A 105 -10.84 0.89 -8.85
N MET A 106 -11.58 0.05 -9.58
CA MET A 106 -11.52 -1.41 -9.42
C MET A 106 -10.10 -1.95 -9.62
N VAL A 107 -9.40 -1.47 -10.65
CA VAL A 107 -7.98 -1.80 -10.87
C VAL A 107 -7.14 -1.37 -9.65
N TYR A 108 -7.24 -0.12 -9.21
CA TYR A 108 -6.52 0.35 -8.03
C TYR A 108 -6.76 -0.55 -6.80
N TYR A 109 -8.02 -0.90 -6.51
CA TYR A 109 -8.36 -1.74 -5.36
C TYR A 109 -7.78 -3.16 -5.45
N ALA A 110 -7.62 -3.70 -6.65
CA ALA A 110 -6.93 -4.97 -6.86
C ALA A 110 -5.45 -4.91 -6.46
N PHE A 111 -4.78 -3.78 -6.68
CA PHE A 111 -3.39 -3.56 -6.28
C PHE A 111 -3.23 -3.09 -4.83
N LYS A 112 -4.21 -2.35 -4.30
CA LYS A 112 -4.13 -1.58 -3.04
C LYS A 112 -3.46 -2.32 -1.89
N GLY A 113 -3.81 -3.59 -1.69
CA GLY A 113 -3.27 -4.40 -0.61
C GLY A 113 -1.77 -4.67 -0.68
N GLN A 114 -1.22 -4.70 -1.89
CA GLN A 114 0.16 -5.09 -2.17
C GLN A 114 1.09 -3.89 -2.39
N LEU A 115 0.54 -2.69 -2.68
CA LEU A 115 1.31 -1.46 -2.89
C LEU A 115 2.22 -1.07 -1.72
N GLY A 116 1.90 -1.52 -0.50
CA GLY A 116 2.69 -1.21 0.70
C GLY A 116 3.76 -2.23 1.08
N TRP A 117 3.87 -3.36 0.37
CA TRP A 117 4.66 -4.51 0.85
C TRP A 117 5.37 -5.33 -0.24
N GLN A 118 5.00 -5.17 -1.51
CA GLN A 118 5.68 -5.82 -2.64
C GLN A 118 6.78 -4.91 -3.18
N SER A 119 7.74 -5.48 -3.94
CA SER A 119 8.80 -4.70 -4.56
C SER A 119 8.26 -3.75 -5.63
N GLY A 120 8.90 -2.60 -5.76
CA GLY A 120 8.43 -1.55 -6.66
C GLY A 120 8.47 -1.96 -8.14
N LEU A 121 9.51 -2.70 -8.53
CA LEU A 121 9.63 -3.25 -9.88
C LEU A 121 8.51 -4.24 -10.20
N ASN A 122 8.13 -5.10 -9.26
CA ASN A 122 7.02 -6.04 -9.45
C ASN A 122 5.68 -5.29 -9.64
N MET A 123 5.43 -4.27 -8.82
CA MET A 123 4.21 -3.45 -8.95
C MET A 123 4.16 -2.72 -10.28
N SER A 124 5.27 -2.10 -10.69
CA SER A 124 5.37 -1.37 -11.95
C SER A 124 5.11 -2.28 -13.16
N HIS A 125 5.73 -3.46 -13.18
CA HIS A 125 5.49 -4.45 -14.24
C HIS A 125 4.04 -4.94 -14.28
N ARG A 126 3.39 -5.15 -13.12
CA ARG A 126 2.00 -5.61 -13.08
C ARG A 126 1.01 -4.51 -13.49
N PHE A 127 1.24 -3.25 -13.11
CA PHE A 127 0.46 -2.13 -13.63
C PHE A 127 0.59 -1.98 -15.14
N PHE A 128 1.79 -2.15 -15.69
CA PHE A 128 2.01 -2.15 -17.14
C PHE A 128 1.09 -3.12 -17.87
N GLN A 129 0.86 -4.31 -17.30
CA GLN A 129 -0.01 -5.31 -17.92
C GLN A 129 -1.47 -4.89 -18.03
N ILE A 130 -1.93 -3.92 -17.22
CA ILE A 130 -3.28 -3.36 -17.31
C ILE A 130 -3.47 -2.56 -18.59
N ALA A 131 -2.40 -1.98 -19.16
CA ALA A 131 -2.46 -1.35 -20.47
C ALA A 131 -2.81 -2.36 -21.60
N GLN A 132 -2.85 -3.66 -21.32
CA GLN A 132 -3.27 -4.71 -22.25
C GLN A 132 -4.61 -5.35 -21.87
N VAL A 133 -5.37 -4.76 -20.95
CA VAL A 133 -6.58 -5.36 -20.38
C VAL A 133 -7.64 -5.68 -21.43
N GLU A 134 -7.89 -4.79 -22.40
CA GLU A 134 -8.84 -5.03 -23.50
C GLU A 134 -8.52 -6.27 -24.33
N ASN A 135 -7.25 -6.63 -24.46
CA ASN A 135 -6.80 -7.76 -25.26
C ASN A 135 -6.93 -9.10 -24.52
N ARG A 136 -7.27 -9.08 -23.22
CA ARG A 136 -7.21 -10.22 -22.32
C ARG A 136 -8.53 -10.53 -21.61
N LEU A 137 -9.61 -9.81 -21.93
CA LEU A 137 -10.91 -10.01 -21.29
C LEU A 137 -11.50 -11.38 -21.63
N GLU A 138 -11.81 -12.17 -20.62
CA GLU A 138 -12.41 -13.50 -20.75
C GLU A 138 -13.44 -13.72 -19.62
N PRO A 139 -14.66 -13.16 -19.74
CA PRO A 139 -15.67 -13.21 -18.69
C PRO A 139 -16.09 -14.66 -18.42
N LYS A 140 -15.75 -15.18 -17.23
CA LYS A 140 -15.96 -16.59 -16.85
C LYS A 140 -16.53 -16.77 -15.45
N SER A 141 -16.19 -15.89 -14.52
CA SER A 141 -16.45 -16.08 -13.09
C SER A 141 -16.88 -14.78 -12.46
N ASN A 142 -18.04 -14.79 -11.79
CA ASN A 142 -18.58 -13.60 -11.12
C ASN A 142 -17.90 -13.42 -9.75
N TYR A 143 -16.77 -12.71 -9.74
CA TYR A 143 -16.00 -12.45 -8.53
C TYR A 143 -16.55 -11.25 -7.75
N PHE A 144 -17.13 -10.27 -8.46
CA PHE A 144 -17.68 -9.06 -7.90
C PHE A 144 -19.18 -8.98 -8.20
N ASN A 145 -19.98 -9.67 -7.38
CA ASN A 145 -21.44 -9.55 -7.43
C ASN A 145 -21.85 -8.09 -7.18
N GLN A 146 -22.82 -7.58 -7.95
CA GLN A 146 -23.35 -6.22 -7.82
C GLN A 146 -23.91 -5.89 -6.42
N GLU A 147 -24.23 -6.90 -5.61
CA GLU A 147 -24.78 -6.76 -4.26
C GLU A 147 -23.73 -6.46 -3.19
N GLU A 148 -22.46 -6.82 -3.41
CA GLU A 148 -21.36 -6.53 -2.48
C GLU A 148 -20.46 -5.45 -3.08
N SER A 149 -20.07 -4.44 -2.30
CA SER A 149 -19.12 -3.43 -2.79
C SER A 149 -17.81 -4.11 -3.19
N PHE A 150 -17.36 -3.91 -4.43
CA PHE A 150 -16.09 -4.47 -4.94
C PHE A 150 -14.92 -4.18 -3.98
N ARG A 151 -14.94 -3.03 -3.29
CA ARG A 151 -13.94 -2.64 -2.29
C ARG A 151 -13.86 -3.64 -1.13
N SER A 152 -15.00 -4.11 -0.64
CA SER A 152 -15.08 -5.13 0.43
C SER A 152 -14.60 -6.48 -0.07
N ALA A 153 -14.96 -6.85 -1.30
CA ALA A 153 -14.53 -8.10 -1.91
C ALA A 153 -13.00 -8.19 -2.06
N PHE A 154 -12.35 -7.13 -2.61
CA PHE A 154 -10.89 -7.06 -2.72
C PHE A 154 -10.19 -7.14 -1.35
N LYS A 155 -10.74 -6.44 -0.35
CA LYS A 155 -10.22 -6.52 1.02
C LYS A 155 -10.33 -7.93 1.59
N SER A 156 -11.48 -8.56 1.46
CA SER A 156 -11.74 -9.91 1.96
C SER A 156 -10.79 -10.93 1.34
N ARG A 157 -10.64 -10.90 0.01
CA ARG A 157 -9.73 -11.79 -0.73
C ARG A 157 -8.27 -11.56 -0.35
N TYR A 158 -7.84 -10.29 -0.17
CA TYR A 158 -6.50 -9.99 0.31
C TYR A 158 -6.24 -10.56 1.72
N LEU A 159 -7.21 -10.47 2.62
CA LEU A 159 -7.05 -11.02 3.98
C LEU A 159 -6.94 -12.54 3.98
N ASN A 160 -7.53 -13.23 3.00
CA ASN A 160 -7.42 -14.67 2.82
C ASN A 160 -6.07 -15.07 2.18
N ASP A 161 -5.65 -14.37 1.12
CA ASP A 161 -4.35 -14.56 0.48
C ASP A 161 -3.71 -13.21 0.09
N PRO A 162 -2.78 -12.69 0.92
CA PRO A 162 -2.11 -11.42 0.67
C PRO A 162 -1.24 -11.41 -0.60
N ASN A 163 -0.84 -12.58 -1.11
CA ASN A 163 0.03 -12.72 -2.27
C ASN A 163 -0.74 -12.98 -3.57
N ALA A 164 -2.07 -13.17 -3.51
CA ALA A 164 -2.90 -13.35 -4.69
C ALA A 164 -2.85 -12.12 -5.62
N TYR A 165 -2.73 -12.36 -6.92
CA TYR A 165 -2.75 -11.32 -7.96
C TYR A 165 -4.20 -11.04 -8.37
N GLN A 166 -4.88 -10.24 -7.54
CA GLN A 166 -6.31 -9.96 -7.69
C GLN A 166 -6.67 -9.18 -8.96
N GLU A 167 -5.69 -8.52 -9.59
CA GLU A 167 -5.87 -7.87 -10.88
C GLU A 167 -6.10 -8.88 -12.02
N MET A 168 -5.69 -10.14 -11.84
CA MET A 168 -5.98 -11.20 -12.81
C MET A 168 -7.44 -11.65 -12.72
N ASP A 169 -8.06 -11.55 -11.55
CA ASP A 169 -9.48 -11.86 -11.38
C ASP A 169 -10.38 -10.88 -12.16
N LEU A 170 -9.97 -9.61 -12.25
CA LEU A 170 -10.68 -8.57 -13.02
C LEU A 170 -10.86 -8.97 -14.50
N LEU A 171 -9.86 -9.62 -15.10
CA LEU A 171 -9.90 -10.06 -16.51
C LEU A 171 -11.04 -11.04 -16.79
N SER A 172 -11.47 -11.75 -15.75
CA SER A 172 -12.51 -12.77 -15.83
C SER A 172 -13.83 -12.38 -15.18
N ASP A 173 -13.88 -11.20 -14.57
CA ASP A 173 -15.08 -10.69 -13.90
C ASP A 173 -16.07 -10.07 -14.92
N PRO A 174 -17.30 -10.58 -15.01
CA PRO A 174 -18.30 -10.10 -15.95
C PRO A 174 -18.66 -8.62 -15.78
N TYR A 175 -18.66 -8.10 -14.55
CA TYR A 175 -19.01 -6.71 -14.30
C TYR A 175 -17.91 -5.77 -14.81
N PHE A 176 -16.65 -6.05 -14.47
CA PHE A 176 -15.51 -5.31 -15.00
C PHE A 176 -15.43 -5.40 -16.53
N CYS A 177 -15.57 -6.60 -17.11
CA CYS A 177 -15.57 -6.78 -18.57
C CYS A 177 -16.66 -5.93 -19.25
N LYS A 178 -17.86 -5.88 -18.65
CA LYS A 178 -18.97 -5.07 -19.15
C LYS A 178 -18.67 -3.57 -19.08
N LEU A 179 -18.03 -3.09 -18.01
CA LEU A 179 -17.62 -1.68 -17.92
C LEU A 179 -16.63 -1.31 -19.03
N VAL A 180 -15.60 -2.14 -19.25
CA VAL A 180 -14.60 -1.90 -20.30
C VAL A 180 -15.25 -1.91 -21.70
N ASP A 181 -16.12 -2.88 -21.97
CA ASP A 181 -16.85 -2.97 -23.24
C ASP A 181 -17.74 -1.75 -23.47
N GLN A 182 -18.51 -1.32 -22.45
CA GLN A 182 -19.32 -0.11 -22.53
C GLN A 182 -18.50 1.14 -22.84
N ILE A 183 -17.34 1.29 -22.20
CA ILE A 183 -16.45 2.43 -22.49
C ILE A 183 -16.01 2.38 -23.95
N LYS A 184 -15.55 1.21 -24.40
CA LYS A 184 -15.05 0.99 -25.75
C LYS A 184 -16.09 1.23 -26.84
N THR A 185 -17.34 0.84 -26.61
CA THR A 185 -18.42 1.00 -27.59
C THR A 185 -18.99 2.42 -27.65
N ARG A 186 -18.81 3.20 -26.57
CA ARG A 186 -19.35 4.56 -26.44
C ARG A 186 -18.39 5.66 -26.81
N VAL A 187 -17.09 5.40 -26.84
CA VAL A 187 -16.14 6.36 -27.39
C VAL A 187 -16.22 6.34 -28.92
N ASP A 188 -16.31 7.52 -29.54
CA ASP A 188 -16.22 7.66 -30.99
C ASP A 188 -14.87 7.10 -31.51
N SER A 189 -14.95 5.98 -32.23
CA SER A 189 -13.77 5.29 -32.79
C SER A 189 -12.93 6.17 -33.73
N ALA A 190 -13.54 7.16 -34.39
CA ALA A 190 -12.84 8.10 -35.26
C ALA A 190 -12.01 9.12 -34.47
N ARG A 191 -12.37 9.36 -33.20
CA ARG A 191 -11.74 10.36 -32.31
C ARG A 191 -10.91 9.73 -31.18
N ARG A 192 -10.65 8.42 -31.24
CA ARG A 192 -9.85 7.70 -30.22
C ARG A 192 -8.44 8.28 -30.03
N GLY A 193 -7.79 8.70 -31.13
CA GLY A 193 -6.46 9.31 -31.06
C GLY A 193 -6.50 10.68 -30.41
N GLU A 194 -7.53 11.49 -30.73
CA GLU A 194 -7.77 12.79 -30.07
C GLU A 194 -7.95 12.62 -28.56
N LEU A 195 -8.78 11.66 -28.14
CA LEU A 195 -8.98 11.34 -26.72
C LEU A 195 -7.65 10.99 -26.03
N LEU A 196 -6.86 10.09 -26.62
CA LEU A 196 -5.56 9.70 -26.05
C LEU A 196 -4.59 10.88 -25.92
N LEU A 197 -4.55 11.76 -26.92
CA LEU A 197 -3.71 12.96 -26.90
C LEU A 197 -4.18 13.96 -25.84
N GLU A 198 -5.48 14.12 -25.67
CA GLU A 198 -6.04 15.01 -24.65
C GLU A 198 -5.78 14.49 -23.24
N VAL A 199 -5.98 13.19 -23.01
CA VAL A 199 -5.61 12.52 -21.76
C VAL A 199 -4.13 12.69 -21.47
N HIS A 200 -3.26 12.48 -22.47
CA HIS A 200 -1.82 12.67 -22.31
C HIS A 200 -1.46 14.12 -21.95
N LYS A 201 -2.07 15.10 -22.62
CA LYS A 201 -1.87 16.53 -22.36
C LYS A 201 -2.30 16.92 -20.94
N ILE A 202 -3.42 16.40 -20.45
CA ILE A 202 -3.90 16.65 -19.08
C ILE A 202 -2.94 16.01 -18.06
N PHE A 203 -2.39 14.85 -18.39
CA PHE A 203 -1.53 14.06 -17.53
C PHE A 203 -0.07 14.57 -17.46
N GLU A 204 0.44 15.20 -18.52
CA GLU A 204 1.84 15.62 -18.67
C GLU A 204 2.39 16.47 -17.49
N PRO A 205 1.66 17.47 -16.95
CA PRO A 205 2.16 18.26 -15.82
C PRO A 205 2.38 17.40 -14.56
N PHE A 206 1.44 16.49 -14.28
CA PHE A 206 1.57 15.55 -13.17
C PHE A 206 2.74 14.59 -13.39
N ASN A 207 2.89 14.04 -14.61
CA ASN A 207 3.99 13.12 -14.93
C ASN A 207 5.36 13.77 -14.73
N THR A 208 5.49 15.04 -15.12
CA THR A 208 6.71 15.83 -14.93
C THR A 208 7.03 15.97 -13.44
N LEU A 209 6.06 16.45 -12.65
CA LEU A 209 6.20 16.56 -11.18
C LEU A 209 6.58 15.22 -10.55
N PHE A 210 5.92 14.14 -10.98
CA PHE A 210 6.15 12.82 -10.44
C PHE A 210 7.58 12.33 -10.74
N ASN A 211 8.01 12.44 -11.99
CA ASN A 211 9.35 12.03 -12.40
C ASN A 211 10.47 12.85 -11.73
N ASP A 212 10.24 14.13 -11.45
CA ASP A 212 11.18 14.97 -10.70
C ASP A 212 11.30 14.59 -9.21
N LEU A 213 10.28 13.94 -8.65
CA LEU A 213 10.26 13.48 -7.25
C LEU A 213 10.84 12.07 -7.09
N LYS A 214 10.70 11.19 -8.09
CA LYS A 214 11.11 9.79 -8.01
C LYS A 214 12.55 9.57 -7.53
N PRO A 215 13.58 10.30 -8.03
CA PRO A 215 14.96 10.10 -7.56
C PRO A 215 15.14 10.36 -6.06
N ARG A 216 14.51 11.43 -5.54
CA ARG A 216 14.58 11.81 -4.12
C ARG A 216 13.85 10.81 -3.21
N ILE A 217 12.72 10.28 -3.69
CA ILE A 217 11.96 9.23 -2.99
C ILE A 217 12.79 7.94 -2.97
N ASN A 218 13.42 7.58 -4.09
CA ASN A 218 14.25 6.39 -4.22
C ASN A 218 15.48 6.44 -3.30
N GLU A 219 16.14 7.59 -3.23
CA GLU A 219 17.26 7.81 -2.30
C GLU A 219 16.84 7.50 -0.85
N SER A 220 15.71 8.05 -0.39
CA SER A 220 15.22 7.77 0.96
C SER A 220 14.78 6.32 1.16
N ALA A 221 14.32 5.63 0.11
CA ALA A 221 14.02 4.20 0.19
C ALA A 221 15.30 3.37 0.40
N ASN A 222 16.36 3.68 -0.37
CA ASN A 222 17.67 3.04 -0.25
C ASN A 222 18.31 3.31 1.12
N ASP A 223 18.22 4.54 1.64
CA ASP A 223 18.73 4.88 2.97
C ASP A 223 18.08 4.02 4.07
N LEU A 224 16.77 3.76 3.95
CA LEU A 224 16.04 2.89 4.87
C LEU A 224 16.42 1.42 4.69
N GLU A 225 16.65 0.96 3.45
CA GLU A 225 17.11 -0.39 3.15
C GLU A 225 18.48 -0.66 3.78
N VAL A 226 19.46 0.21 3.53
CA VAL A 226 20.81 0.11 4.13
C VAL A 226 20.70 0.08 5.67
N MET A 227 19.86 0.93 6.26
CA MET A 227 19.66 0.96 7.71
C MET A 227 19.02 -0.34 8.25
N LEU A 228 18.12 -0.96 7.48
CA LEU A 228 17.54 -2.26 7.83
C LEU A 228 18.59 -3.37 7.77
N GLU A 229 19.46 -3.37 6.75
CA GLU A 229 20.57 -4.33 6.62
C GLU A 229 21.60 -4.19 7.74
N GLU A 230 22.01 -2.95 8.05
CA GLU A 230 22.96 -2.67 9.15
C GLU A 230 22.42 -3.14 10.51
N SER A 231 21.10 -3.11 10.69
CA SER A 231 20.46 -3.52 11.95
C SER A 231 20.69 -4.99 12.35
N ASP A 232 20.96 -5.85 11.37
CA ASP A 232 21.22 -7.28 11.61
C ASP A 232 22.64 -7.52 12.18
N LEU A 233 23.54 -6.55 12.02
CA LEU A 233 24.91 -6.57 12.53
C LEU A 233 25.03 -6.01 13.96
N GLU A 234 23.97 -5.40 14.47
CA GLU A 234 23.98 -4.73 15.77
C GLU A 234 23.79 -5.68 16.95
N HIS A 235 24.31 -5.27 18.11
CA HIS A 235 24.15 -6.03 19.34
C HIS A 235 22.67 -6.10 19.80
N PHE A 236 21.92 -5.01 19.61
CA PHE A 236 20.49 -4.94 19.87
C PHE A 236 19.75 -4.89 18.54
N LYS A 237 19.36 -6.06 18.05
CA LYS A 237 18.82 -6.20 16.69
C LYS A 237 17.44 -5.56 16.59
N LEU A 238 17.12 -4.98 15.43
CA LEU A 238 15.84 -4.30 15.24
C LEU A 238 14.63 -5.24 15.33
N HIS A 239 14.79 -6.54 15.05
CA HIS A 239 13.71 -7.52 15.21
C HIS A 239 13.22 -7.68 16.67
N GLU A 240 13.97 -7.20 17.65
CA GLU A 240 13.55 -7.13 19.05
C GLU A 240 12.49 -6.04 19.30
N SER A 241 12.34 -5.09 18.36
CA SER A 241 11.29 -4.07 18.30
C SER A 241 10.40 -4.30 17.08
N PRO A 242 9.54 -5.34 17.08
CA PRO A 242 8.82 -5.79 15.88
C PRO A 242 7.93 -4.71 15.26
N GLN A 243 7.27 -3.88 16.07
CA GLN A 243 6.43 -2.79 15.57
C GLN A 243 7.23 -1.70 14.84
N LEU A 244 8.46 -1.43 15.29
CA LEU A 244 9.34 -0.45 14.64
C LEU A 244 9.90 -1.03 13.33
N LEU A 245 10.31 -2.30 13.36
CA LEU A 245 10.74 -3.02 12.16
C LEU A 245 9.65 -3.03 11.08
N GLU A 246 8.42 -3.36 11.45
CA GLU A 246 7.28 -3.40 10.52
C GLU A 246 7.02 -2.02 9.90
N ARG A 247 7.04 -0.95 10.71
CA ARG A 247 6.86 0.43 10.21
C ARG A 247 7.97 0.88 9.29
N LEU A 248 9.23 0.52 9.58
CA LEU A 248 10.36 0.83 8.71
C LEU A 248 10.27 0.07 7.38
N ARG A 249 9.99 -1.23 7.41
CA ARG A 249 9.81 -2.05 6.20
C ARG A 249 8.65 -1.55 5.35
N TYR A 250 7.52 -1.24 5.97
CA TYR A 250 6.39 -0.63 5.28
C TYR A 250 6.78 0.70 4.62
N LYS A 251 7.50 1.56 5.34
CA LYS A 251 7.91 2.85 4.80
C LYS A 251 8.92 2.70 3.66
N GLN A 252 9.89 1.80 3.79
CA GLN A 252 10.83 1.46 2.72
C GLN A 252 10.08 0.95 1.48
N ALA A 253 9.22 -0.05 1.64
CA ALA A 253 8.48 -0.66 0.53
C ALA A 253 7.51 0.32 -0.17
N THR A 254 6.84 1.20 0.58
CA THR A 254 5.96 2.23 0.01
C THR A 254 6.73 3.28 -0.79
N LEU A 255 7.89 3.73 -0.31
CA LEU A 255 8.75 4.66 -1.05
C LEU A 255 9.37 3.99 -2.27
N GLU A 256 9.85 2.75 -2.13
CA GLU A 256 10.38 1.95 -3.23
C GLU A 256 9.30 1.72 -4.30
N THR A 257 8.08 1.36 -3.90
CA THR A 257 6.97 1.21 -4.84
C THR A 257 6.70 2.52 -5.57
N LEU A 258 6.52 3.62 -4.83
CA LEU A 258 6.25 4.93 -5.43
C LEU A 258 7.37 5.39 -6.37
N SER A 259 8.64 5.11 -6.07
CA SER A 259 9.78 5.49 -6.93
C SER A 259 9.87 4.65 -8.21
N HIS A 260 9.28 3.45 -8.25
CA HIS A 260 9.35 2.55 -9.41
C HIS A 260 8.09 2.54 -10.27
N LEU A 261 6.95 3.05 -9.77
CA LEU A 261 5.73 3.17 -10.58
C LEU A 261 6.05 3.94 -11.87
N TRP A 262 5.78 3.30 -13.00
CA TRP A 262 5.99 3.89 -14.30
C TRP A 262 4.65 4.12 -14.98
N ILE A 263 4.51 5.31 -15.57
CA ILE A 263 3.34 5.68 -16.34
C ILE A 263 3.80 5.90 -17.76
N HIS A 264 3.00 5.41 -18.70
CA HIS A 264 3.39 5.45 -20.09
C HIS A 264 3.10 6.79 -20.71
N GLU A 265 4.04 7.18 -21.57
CA GLU A 265 3.89 8.34 -22.42
C GLU A 265 3.31 7.90 -23.76
N ILE A 266 2.21 8.55 -24.16
CA ILE A 266 1.58 8.31 -25.44
C ILE A 266 2.27 9.24 -26.44
N LYS A 267 3.11 8.68 -27.30
CA LYS A 267 3.72 9.44 -28.39
C LYS A 267 2.63 9.89 -29.36
N ARG A 268 2.67 11.17 -29.73
CA ARG A 268 1.67 11.78 -30.62
C ARG A 268 1.52 11.05 -31.95
N GLU A 269 2.64 10.57 -32.49
CA GLU A 269 2.73 9.87 -33.78
C GLU A 269 2.07 8.49 -33.77
N ASP A 270 1.88 7.90 -32.58
CA ASP A 270 1.35 6.55 -32.41
C ASP A 270 -0.08 6.54 -31.82
N ALA A 271 -0.64 7.70 -31.46
CA ALA A 271 -1.94 7.79 -30.79
C ALA A 271 -3.06 7.05 -31.54
N ASP A 272 -3.13 7.21 -32.87
CA ASP A 272 -4.13 6.53 -33.71
C ASP A 272 -3.89 5.03 -33.89
N ARG A 273 -2.68 4.54 -33.58
CA ARG A 273 -2.28 3.13 -33.73
C ARG A 273 -2.67 2.27 -32.54
N TYR A 274 -2.95 2.88 -31.39
CA TYR A 274 -3.35 2.15 -30.19
C TYR A 274 -4.80 1.69 -30.30
N SER A 275 -5.00 0.44 -30.69
CA SER A 275 -6.32 -0.21 -30.70
C SER A 275 -6.87 -0.46 -29.28
N ASN A 276 -5.98 -0.48 -28.28
CA ASN A 276 -6.24 -0.69 -26.86
C ASN A 276 -6.29 0.63 -26.07
N TYR A 277 -6.89 1.67 -26.65
CA TYR A 277 -6.90 3.02 -26.08
C TYR A 277 -7.63 3.10 -24.72
N VAL A 278 -8.67 2.30 -24.50
CA VAL A 278 -9.40 2.25 -23.22
C VAL A 278 -8.50 1.70 -22.12
N SER A 279 -7.70 0.67 -22.43
CA SER A 279 -6.73 0.06 -21.52
C SER A 279 -5.69 1.07 -21.07
N TRP A 280 -5.19 1.89 -21.99
CA TRP A 280 -4.25 2.96 -21.69
C TRP A 280 -4.84 3.97 -20.71
N CYS A 281 -6.05 4.45 -20.98
CA CYS A 281 -6.72 5.40 -20.10
C CYS A 281 -7.04 4.80 -18.73
N ILE A 282 -7.57 3.58 -18.66
CA ILE A 282 -7.84 2.87 -17.39
C ILE A 282 -6.54 2.72 -16.59
N SER A 283 -5.44 2.31 -17.23
CA SER A 283 -4.15 2.15 -16.57
C SER A 283 -3.63 3.46 -16.00
N THR A 284 -3.74 4.57 -16.75
CA THR A 284 -3.34 5.90 -16.28
C THR A 284 -4.20 6.35 -15.10
N CYS A 285 -5.53 6.26 -15.22
CA CYS A 285 -6.45 6.61 -14.14
C CYS A 285 -6.26 5.73 -12.89
N ALA A 286 -5.98 4.43 -13.05
CA ALA A 286 -5.72 3.53 -11.93
C ALA A 286 -4.42 3.90 -11.20
N MET A 287 -3.40 4.35 -11.93
CA MET A 287 -2.18 4.86 -11.31
C MET A 287 -2.43 6.16 -10.55
N LEU A 288 -3.23 7.08 -11.11
CA LEU A 288 -3.60 8.31 -10.43
C LEU A 288 -4.39 8.01 -9.15
N HIS A 289 -5.34 7.05 -9.18
CA HIS A 289 -5.99 6.55 -7.97
C HIS A 289 -5.01 5.99 -6.96
N ALA A 290 -4.02 5.20 -7.41
CA ALA A 290 -3.00 4.65 -6.52
C ALA A 290 -2.22 5.77 -5.83
N ILE A 291 -1.74 6.76 -6.58
CA ILE A 291 -0.93 7.86 -6.04
C ILE A 291 -1.77 8.79 -5.14
N GLN A 292 -2.99 9.14 -5.55
CA GLN A 292 -3.96 9.85 -4.72
C GLN A 292 -4.25 9.07 -3.41
N GLY A 293 -4.29 7.75 -3.50
CA GLY A 293 -4.55 6.86 -2.39
C GLY A 293 -3.34 6.48 -1.54
N PHE A 294 -2.17 7.13 -1.70
CA PHE A 294 -0.90 6.72 -1.08
C PHE A 294 -0.99 6.39 0.42
N HIS A 295 -1.66 7.22 1.20
CA HIS A 295 -1.81 7.02 2.65
C HIS A 295 -2.71 5.83 3.03
N SER A 296 -3.42 5.27 2.05
CA SER A 296 -4.32 4.12 2.22
C SER A 296 -3.78 2.82 1.62
N TRP A 297 -2.52 2.79 1.17
CA TRP A 297 -1.89 1.58 0.67
C TRP A 297 -1.81 0.51 1.76
N GLY A 298 -1.98 -0.75 1.37
CA GLY A 298 -2.16 -1.86 2.31
C GLY A 298 -3.57 -1.90 2.91
N TRP A 299 -3.93 -3.08 3.44
CA TRP A 299 -5.22 -3.29 4.13
C TRP A 299 -5.09 -3.44 5.65
N LYS A 300 -3.86 -3.56 6.15
CA LYS A 300 -3.52 -3.66 7.57
C LYS A 300 -2.91 -2.33 8.00
N ASN A 301 -3.76 -1.42 8.46
CA ASN A 301 -3.36 -0.23 9.21
C ASN A 301 -3.69 -0.44 10.68
#